data_AF-A0A2H3J765-F1
#
_entry.id   AF-A0A2H3J765-F1
#
_cell.length_a   1.000
_cell.length_b   1.000
_cell.length_c   1.000
_cell.angle_alpha   90.00
_cell.angle_beta   90.00
_cell.angle_gamma   90.00
#
_symmetry.space_group_name_H-M   'P 1'
#
loop_
_entity.id
_entity.type
_entity.pdbx_description
1 polymer ?
#
loop_
_entity_poly.entity_id
_entity_poly.type
_entity_poly.pdbx_seq_one_letter_code
_entity_poly.pdbx_strand_id
1 'polypeptide(L)'
;MHGVRIAERRRRAGGSAGKTVNELYAIDPARNEGRDYQFSDVVRNKAQRRHLDAEDCECCRDYYEAVGPLPPRLQPPLWRSPEGTPTKLAHKHKHLPARAPDFDAEQQQQQQQREIASHRQQISRHRQQWERSKTPPGYWEIGFPNTQEAAEINERARKMHEEKLAKIEQEAGCVFCFLRA
;
A
#
# COMPACT_ATOMS: atom_id res chain seq x y z
N MET A 1 -34.79 -31.06 52.51
CA MET A 1 -35.48 -30.88 51.21
C MET A 1 -35.70 -29.39 50.92
N HIS A 2 -34.65 -28.62 50.63
CA HIS A 2 -34.80 -27.24 50.15
C HIS A 2 -33.78 -27.02 49.02
N GLY A 3 -34.23 -27.22 47.78
CA GLY A 3 -33.42 -27.04 46.57
C GLY A 3 -33.37 -25.57 46.17
N VAL A 4 -32.17 -24.99 46.18
CA VAL A 4 -31.90 -23.67 45.63
C VAL A 4 -31.78 -23.80 44.11
N ARG A 5 -32.72 -23.19 43.38
CA ARG A 5 -32.68 -23.12 41.91
C ARG A 5 -31.55 -22.17 41.50
N ILE A 6 -30.48 -22.70 40.93
CA ILE A 6 -29.43 -21.91 40.30
C ILE A 6 -30.02 -21.31 39.02
N ALA A 7 -30.12 -19.98 38.97
CA ALA A 7 -30.49 -19.27 37.75
C ALA A 7 -29.43 -19.52 36.67
N GLU A 8 -29.83 -20.17 35.57
CA GLU A 8 -28.98 -20.32 34.39
C GLU A 8 -28.62 -18.93 33.85
N ARG A 9 -27.35 -18.56 34.01
CA ARG A 9 -26.74 -17.43 33.32
C ARG A 9 -26.83 -17.74 31.83
N ARG A 10 -27.83 -17.16 31.13
CA ARG A 10 -27.93 -17.14 29.66
C ARG A 10 -26.59 -16.69 29.11
N ARG A 11 -25.79 -17.64 28.62
CA ARG A 11 -24.64 -17.36 27.77
C ARG A 11 -25.20 -16.64 26.55
N ARG A 12 -24.86 -15.36 26.38
CA ARG A 12 -25.09 -14.69 25.09
C ARG A 12 -24.41 -15.56 24.04
N ALA A 13 -25.20 -16.08 23.11
CA ALA A 13 -24.71 -16.81 21.96
C ALA A 13 -23.66 -15.92 21.27
N GLY A 14 -22.44 -16.43 21.13
CA GLY A 14 -21.38 -15.75 20.41
C GLY A 14 -21.86 -15.45 19.01
N GLY A 15 -21.94 -14.17 18.66
CA GLY A 15 -22.07 -13.74 17.27
C GLY A 15 -20.91 -14.36 16.50
N SER A 16 -21.21 -14.83 15.28
CA SER A 16 -20.30 -15.59 14.43
C SER A 16 -18.86 -15.09 14.54
N ALA A 17 -18.02 -15.86 15.22
CA ALA A 17 -16.58 -15.63 15.21
C ALA A 17 -16.10 -15.98 13.79
N GLY A 18 -16.12 -14.98 12.89
CA GLY A 18 -15.45 -15.08 11.61
C GLY A 18 -13.99 -15.44 11.86
N LYS A 19 -13.46 -16.38 11.08
CA LYS A 19 -12.06 -16.81 11.17
C LYS A 19 -11.17 -15.58 11.13
N THR A 20 -10.21 -15.49 12.04
CA THR A 20 -9.30 -14.35 12.05
C THR A 20 -8.37 -14.40 10.83
N VAL A 21 -7.81 -13.26 10.43
CA VAL A 21 -6.88 -13.18 9.28
C VAL A 21 -5.73 -14.19 9.41
N ASN A 22 -5.17 -14.33 10.61
CA ASN A 22 -4.04 -15.22 10.89
C ASN A 22 -4.41 -16.71 10.86
N GLU A 23 -5.69 -17.07 10.94
CA GLU A 23 -6.15 -18.45 10.75
C GLU A 23 -6.28 -18.82 9.27
N LEU A 24 -6.53 -17.84 8.41
CA LEU A 24 -6.70 -18.03 6.97
C LEU A 24 -5.37 -17.92 6.22
N TYR A 25 -4.50 -17.03 6.66
CA TYR A 25 -3.23 -16.70 6.01
C TYR A 25 -2.08 -16.72 7.03
N ALA A 26 -0.95 -17.31 6.64
CA ALA A 26 0.28 -17.33 7.41
C ALA A 26 1.35 -16.48 6.72
N ILE A 27 2.17 -15.78 7.51
CA ILE A 27 3.34 -15.05 7.00
C ILE A 27 4.42 -16.06 6.66
N ASP A 28 5.00 -15.96 5.46
CA ASP A 28 6.14 -16.77 5.03
C ASP A 28 7.41 -16.38 5.82
N PRO A 29 7.94 -17.25 6.69
CA PRO A 29 9.13 -16.94 7.48
C PRO A 29 10.36 -16.74 6.61
N ALA A 30 10.47 -17.38 5.44
CA ALA A 30 11.63 -17.23 4.56
C ALA A 30 11.79 -15.79 4.04
N ARG A 31 10.67 -15.06 3.95
CA ARG A 31 10.62 -13.67 3.49
C ARG A 31 10.59 -12.66 4.63
N ASN A 32 10.49 -13.13 5.87
CA ASN A 32 10.33 -12.31 7.07
C ASN A 32 11.42 -12.62 8.12
N GLU A 33 12.66 -12.78 7.66
CA GLU A 33 13.84 -13.02 8.52
C GLU A 33 13.70 -14.24 9.46
N GLY A 34 12.96 -15.26 9.03
CA GLY A 34 12.69 -16.47 9.80
C GLY A 34 11.57 -16.35 10.83
N ARG A 35 10.82 -15.24 10.85
CA ARG A 35 9.71 -15.01 11.79
C ARG A 35 8.35 -15.22 11.14
N ASP A 36 7.45 -15.87 11.85
CA ASP A 36 6.07 -16.15 11.43
C ASP A 36 5.06 -15.06 11.83
N TYR A 37 5.53 -13.98 12.46
CA TYR A 37 4.73 -12.84 12.90
C TYR A 37 5.25 -11.50 12.37
N GLN A 38 4.35 -10.52 12.30
CA GLN A 38 4.66 -9.15 11.91
C GLN A 38 5.52 -8.46 12.97
N PHE A 39 6.64 -7.86 12.57
CA PHE A 39 7.51 -7.08 13.46
C PHE A 39 8.07 -5.84 12.75
N SER A 40 8.56 -4.88 13.52
CA SER A 40 9.32 -3.73 13.00
C SER A 40 10.71 -3.70 13.61
N ASP A 41 11.73 -3.48 12.78
CA ASP A 41 13.11 -3.32 13.22
C ASP A 41 13.72 -2.00 12.71
N VAL A 42 14.74 -1.51 13.41
CA VAL A 42 15.44 -0.27 13.09
C VAL A 42 16.53 -0.54 12.05
N VAL A 43 16.17 -0.40 10.77
CA VAL A 43 17.10 -0.54 9.65
C VAL A 43 18.00 0.70 9.52
N ARG A 44 19.24 0.59 10.01
CA ARG A 44 20.26 1.65 9.89
C ARG A 44 20.98 1.63 8.53
N ASN A 45 21.10 0.47 7.91
CA ASN A 45 21.81 0.33 6.64
C ASN A 45 21.04 0.96 5.49
N LYS A 46 21.70 1.84 4.72
CA LYS A 46 21.06 2.57 3.62
C LYS A 46 20.56 1.65 2.50
N ALA A 47 21.30 0.59 2.15
CA ALA A 47 20.90 -0.35 1.11
C ALA A 47 19.66 -1.14 1.54
N GLN A 48 19.67 -1.72 2.75
CA GLN A 48 18.50 -2.43 3.31
C GLN A 48 17.27 -1.52 3.39
N ARG A 49 17.45 -0.26 3.83
CA ARG A 49 16.35 0.71 3.91
C ARG A 49 15.72 1.01 2.55
N ARG A 50 16.44 0.87 1.44
CA ARG A 50 15.86 1.06 0.08
C ARG A 50 14.89 -0.04 -0.32
N HIS A 51 15.01 -1.23 0.27
CA HIS A 51 14.11 -2.36 0.02
C HIS A 51 12.81 -2.28 0.83
N LEU A 52 12.74 -1.40 1.85
CA LEU A 52 11.50 -1.12 2.57
C LEU A 52 10.53 -0.33 1.71
N ASP A 53 9.24 -0.60 1.89
CA ASP A 53 8.16 0.07 1.18
C ASP A 53 8.09 1.53 1.57
N ALA A 54 8.00 2.40 0.55
CA ALA A 54 7.83 3.82 0.75
C ALA A 54 6.36 4.15 0.96
N GLU A 55 6.07 4.74 2.12
CA GLU A 55 4.74 5.20 2.50
C GLU A 55 4.63 6.71 2.27
N ASP A 56 3.44 7.18 1.90
CA ASP A 56 3.07 8.59 1.89
C ASP A 56 2.51 8.99 3.25
N CYS A 57 3.03 10.06 3.84
CA CYS A 57 2.30 10.76 4.88
C CYS A 57 1.41 11.85 4.24
N GLU A 58 0.49 12.40 5.02
CA GLU A 58 -0.41 13.48 4.58
C GLU A 58 0.35 14.63 3.90
N CYS A 59 1.49 15.05 4.47
CA CYS A 59 2.30 16.14 3.89
C CYS A 59 3.02 15.77 2.59
N CYS A 60 3.33 14.50 2.39
CA CYS A 60 4.08 14.05 1.21
C CYS A 60 3.16 13.65 0.05
N ARG A 61 1.91 13.29 0.33
CA ARG A 61 0.94 12.88 -0.69
C ARG A 61 0.75 13.98 -1.74
N ASP A 62 0.41 15.18 -1.29
CA ASP A 62 0.16 16.34 -2.15
C ASP A 62 1.40 16.70 -2.98
N TYR A 63 2.60 16.56 -2.39
CA TYR A 63 3.86 16.78 -3.10
C TYR A 63 4.02 15.81 -4.28
N TYR A 64 3.80 14.52 -4.06
CA TYR A 64 3.97 13.51 -5.11
C TYR A 64 2.88 13.59 -6.18
N GLU A 65 1.65 13.94 -5.82
CA GLU A 65 0.56 14.21 -6.77
C GLU A 65 0.88 15.43 -7.65
N ALA A 66 1.40 16.51 -7.07
CA ALA A 66 1.74 17.73 -7.79
C ALA A 66 2.98 17.57 -8.69
N VAL A 67 4.02 16.87 -8.22
CA VAL A 67 5.26 16.66 -9.00
C VAL A 67 5.07 15.58 -10.06
N GLY A 68 4.27 14.55 -9.78
CA GLY A 68 4.02 13.46 -10.70
C GLY A 68 5.21 12.48 -10.81
N PRO A 69 5.42 11.86 -12.00
CA PRO A 69 6.44 10.84 -12.19
C PRO A 69 7.86 11.42 -12.10
N LEU A 70 8.83 10.59 -11.69
CA LEU A 70 10.22 11.01 -11.60
C LEU A 70 10.75 11.35 -13.01
N PRO A 71 11.34 12.54 -13.23
CA PRO A 71 11.90 12.89 -14.53
C PRO A 71 13.04 11.94 -14.90
N PRO A 72 13.29 11.73 -16.21
CA PRO A 72 14.40 10.90 -16.66
C PRO A 72 15.72 11.43 -16.09
N ARG A 73 16.62 10.51 -15.72
CA ARG A 73 17.94 10.89 -15.18
C ARG A 73 18.65 11.82 -16.15
N LEU A 74 18.94 13.04 -15.68
CA LEU A 74 19.76 13.99 -16.41
C LEU A 74 21.13 13.34 -16.64
N GLN A 75 21.55 13.27 -17.90
CA GLN A 75 22.88 12.80 -18.23
C GLN A 75 23.89 13.76 -17.58
N PRO A 76 24.94 13.25 -16.93
CA PRO A 76 25.98 14.12 -16.38
C PRO A 76 26.51 15.01 -17.51
N PRO A 77 26.78 16.29 -17.24
CA PRO A 77 27.36 17.15 -18.25
C PRO A 77 28.65 16.52 -18.74
N LEU A 78 28.80 16.42 -20.05
CA LEU A 78 30.04 15.95 -20.65
C LEU A 78 31.12 17.00 -20.34
N TRP A 79 31.98 16.71 -19.36
CA TRP A 79 33.09 17.57 -18.97
C TRP A 79 34.11 17.78 -20.11
N ARG A 80 34.04 16.95 -21.15
CA ARG A 80 34.76 17.09 -22.41
C ARG A 80 33.81 16.87 -23.57
N SER A 81 33.93 17.70 -24.60
CA SER A 81 33.24 17.46 -25.87
C SER A 81 33.67 16.10 -26.42
N PRO A 82 32.76 15.28 -26.95
CA PRO A 82 33.13 14.05 -27.66
C PRO A 82 34.12 14.37 -28.80
N GLU A 83 35.18 13.59 -28.91
CA GLU A 83 36.17 13.65 -30.00
C GLU A 83 35.53 13.11 -31.28
N GLY A 84 34.64 13.89 -31.87
CA GLY A 84 33.90 13.53 -33.07
C GLY A 84 32.51 14.13 -33.06
N THR A 85 32.29 15.13 -33.91
CA THR A 85 30.94 15.52 -34.34
C THR A 85 30.37 14.36 -35.15
N PRO A 86 29.30 13.67 -34.71
CA PRO A 86 28.56 12.84 -35.64
C PRO A 86 27.97 13.81 -36.68
N THR A 87 28.41 13.65 -37.92
CA THR A 87 27.85 14.32 -39.10
C THR A 87 26.33 14.28 -38.99
N LYS A 88 25.71 15.46 -39.10
CA LYS A 88 24.26 15.70 -39.00
C LYS A 88 23.46 14.58 -39.71
N LEU A 89 23.06 13.55 -38.98
CA LEU A 89 21.92 12.74 -39.40
C LEU A 89 20.73 13.66 -39.24
N ALA A 90 20.22 14.10 -40.39
CA ALA A 90 19.02 14.90 -40.53
C ALA A 90 17.97 14.38 -39.54
N HIS A 91 17.57 15.24 -38.61
CA HIS A 91 16.50 14.94 -37.67
C HIS A 91 15.24 14.73 -38.51
N LYS A 92 14.92 13.48 -38.83
CA LYS A 92 13.53 13.13 -39.12
C LYS A 92 12.78 13.47 -37.85
N HIS A 93 12.09 14.61 -37.84
CA HIS A 93 11.01 14.85 -36.92
C HIS A 93 10.08 13.66 -37.07
N LYS A 94 10.21 12.68 -36.17
CA LYS A 94 9.14 11.73 -35.95
C LYS A 94 8.03 12.63 -35.46
N HIS A 95 7.07 12.92 -36.33
CA HIS A 95 5.75 13.34 -35.88
C HIS A 95 5.41 12.35 -34.77
N LEU A 96 5.38 12.84 -33.52
CA LEU A 96 4.71 12.13 -32.46
C LEU A 96 3.36 11.76 -33.06
N PRO A 97 2.95 10.47 -33.06
CA PRO A 97 1.64 10.13 -33.58
C PRO A 97 0.65 11.05 -32.86
N ALA A 98 -0.14 11.78 -33.65
CA ALA A 98 -1.27 12.54 -33.15
C ALA A 98 -1.98 11.63 -32.16
N ARG A 99 -2.00 12.08 -30.90
CA ARG A 99 -2.62 11.45 -29.74
C ARG A 99 -3.74 10.52 -30.21
N ALA A 100 -3.48 9.21 -30.22
CA ALA A 100 -4.53 8.24 -30.46
C ALA A 100 -5.60 8.52 -29.40
N PRO A 101 -6.81 8.94 -29.80
CA PRO A 101 -7.90 9.02 -28.85
C PRO A 101 -8.24 7.57 -28.46
N ASP A 102 -8.72 7.40 -27.23
CA ASP A 102 -9.32 6.16 -26.72
C ASP A 102 -8.38 5.16 -25.98
N PHE A 103 -7.25 5.61 -25.40
CA PHE A 103 -6.74 4.90 -24.22
C PHE A 103 -7.65 5.24 -23.03
N ASP A 104 -8.32 4.24 -22.44
CA ASP A 104 -9.18 4.39 -21.26
C ASP A 104 -8.56 5.38 -20.26
N ALA A 105 -9.29 6.45 -19.94
CA ALA A 105 -8.82 7.46 -18.98
C ALA A 105 -8.41 6.81 -17.64
N GLU A 106 -9.08 5.72 -17.27
CA GLU A 106 -8.75 4.91 -16.09
C GLU A 106 -7.38 4.22 -16.21
N GLN A 107 -7.05 3.64 -17.37
CA GLN A 107 -5.73 3.03 -17.58
C GLN A 107 -4.60 4.06 -17.53
N GLN A 108 -4.83 5.26 -18.07
CA GLN A 108 -3.86 6.36 -17.98
C GLN A 108 -3.64 6.81 -16.53
N GLN A 109 -4.73 6.96 -15.77
CA GLN A 109 -4.65 7.31 -14.34
C GLN A 109 -3.91 6.23 -13.55
N GLN A 110 -4.20 4.95 -13.79
CA GLN A 110 -3.50 3.84 -13.14
C GLN A 110 -1.99 3.85 -13.47
N GLN A 111 -1.62 4.10 -14.74
CA GLN A 111 -0.22 4.19 -15.14
C GLN A 111 0.48 5.36 -14.43
N GLN A 112 -0.16 6.53 -14.39
CA GLN A 112 0.36 7.70 -13.69
C GLN A 112 0.56 7.42 -12.19
N GLN A 113 -0.42 6.77 -11.54
CA GLN A 113 -0.33 6.38 -10.12
C GLN A 113 0.84 5.40 -9.88
N ARG A 114 1.07 4.43 -10.78
CA ARG A 114 2.22 3.51 -10.68
C ARG A 114 3.55 4.23 -10.82
N GLU A 115 3.64 5.21 -11.71
CA GLU A 115 4.85 6.01 -11.89
C GLU A 115 5.11 6.94 -10.70
N ILE A 116 4.07 7.53 -10.12
CA ILE A 116 4.14 8.29 -8.87
C ILE A 116 4.57 7.38 -7.71
N ALA A 117 4.00 6.18 -7.60
CA ALA A 117 4.41 5.19 -6.60
C ALA A 117 5.88 4.77 -6.76
N SER A 118 6.35 4.57 -8.01
CA SER A 118 7.75 4.31 -8.32
C SER A 118 8.66 5.48 -7.94
N HIS A 119 8.22 6.72 -8.23
CA HIS A 119 8.93 7.93 -7.83
C HIS A 119 9.08 7.98 -6.30
N ARG A 120 7.98 7.77 -5.57
CA ARG A 120 7.96 7.67 -4.10
C ARG A 120 8.91 6.58 -3.60
N GLN A 121 8.87 5.39 -4.19
CA GLN A 121 9.76 4.27 -3.81
C GLN A 121 11.24 4.59 -4.02
N GLN A 122 11.58 5.46 -4.97
CA GLN A 122 12.97 5.83 -5.24
C GLN A 122 13.51 6.88 -4.27
N ILE A 123 12.72 7.91 -3.94
CA ILE A 123 13.25 9.09 -3.23
C ILE A 123 12.72 9.29 -1.80
N SER A 124 11.62 8.62 -1.42
CA SER A 124 10.98 8.89 -0.12
C SER A 124 11.89 8.56 1.06
N ARG A 125 11.80 9.42 2.07
CA ARG A 125 12.40 9.19 3.40
C ARG A 125 11.50 8.35 4.30
N HIS A 126 10.19 8.40 4.11
CA HIS A 126 9.21 7.63 4.87
C HIS A 126 9.13 6.22 4.32
N ARG A 127 9.59 5.25 5.11
CA ARG A 127 9.66 3.85 4.71
C ARG A 127 9.32 2.95 5.88
N GLN A 128 8.60 1.87 5.60
CA GLN A 128 8.18 0.89 6.60
C GLN A 128 8.24 -0.52 6.01
N GLN A 129 8.42 -1.51 6.87
CA GLN A 129 8.40 -2.92 6.46
C GLN A 129 6.97 -3.45 6.30
N TRP A 130 6.03 -2.83 7.03
CA TRP A 130 4.64 -3.21 7.01
C TRP A 130 3.77 -1.96 7.00
N GLU A 131 2.62 -2.03 6.34
CA GLU A 131 1.60 -0.98 6.40
C GLU A 131 1.04 -0.87 7.81
N ARG A 132 0.81 0.37 8.27
CA ARG A 132 0.18 0.62 9.55
C ARG A 132 -1.28 0.17 9.54
N SER A 133 -1.75 -0.33 10.67
CA SER A 133 -3.17 -0.60 10.85
C SER A 133 -3.98 0.68 10.69
N LYS A 134 -5.03 0.64 9.86
CA LYS A 134 -5.99 1.74 9.77
C LYS A 134 -6.73 1.91 11.10
N THR A 135 -6.94 3.15 11.50
CA THR A 135 -7.76 3.47 12.67
C THR A 135 -9.22 3.03 12.41
N PRO A 136 -9.87 2.30 13.33
CA PRO A 136 -11.27 1.92 13.17
C PRO A 136 -12.21 3.13 12.95
N PRO A 137 -13.34 2.95 12.24
CA PRO A 137 -14.30 4.03 12.03
C PRO A 137 -14.87 4.52 13.37
N GLY A 138 -14.91 5.84 13.57
CA GLY A 138 -15.46 6.46 14.78
C GLY A 138 -14.60 6.38 16.04
N TYR A 139 -13.36 5.85 15.98
CA TYR A 139 -12.52 5.65 17.18
C TYR A 139 -12.22 6.94 17.97
N TRP A 140 -12.10 8.08 17.28
CA TRP A 140 -11.83 9.40 17.90
C TRP A 140 -13.08 10.23 18.17
N GLU A 141 -14.27 9.71 17.86
CA GLU A 141 -15.51 10.42 18.15
C GLU A 141 -15.80 10.29 19.65
N ILE A 142 -15.66 11.41 20.36
CA ILE A 142 -15.83 11.48 21.81
C ILE A 142 -17.34 11.50 22.11
N GLY A 143 -17.98 10.34 22.01
CA GLY A 143 -19.42 10.17 22.26
C GLY A 143 -19.86 8.72 22.10
N PHE A 144 -20.96 8.34 22.75
CA PHE A 144 -21.62 7.07 22.45
C PHE A 144 -22.45 7.28 21.18
N PRO A 145 -22.23 6.50 20.11
CA PRO A 145 -23.02 6.63 18.90
C PRO A 145 -24.47 6.29 19.20
N ASN A 146 -25.38 6.98 18.53
CA ASN A 146 -26.78 6.58 18.56
C ASN A 146 -26.96 5.21 17.87
N THR A 147 -28.15 4.62 17.94
CA THR A 147 -28.39 3.27 17.39
C THR A 147 -28.22 3.18 15.86
N GLN A 148 -28.51 4.26 15.13
CA GLN A 148 -28.35 4.33 13.67
C GLN A 148 -26.86 4.51 13.30
N GLU A 149 -26.17 5.44 13.96
CA GLU A 149 -24.74 5.68 13.82
C GLU A 149 -23.92 4.43 14.17
N ALA A 150 -24.29 3.71 15.23
CA ALA A 150 -23.64 2.45 15.59
C ALA A 150 -23.80 1.39 14.48
N ALA A 151 -24.95 1.33 13.82
CA ALA A 151 -25.16 0.43 12.69
C ALA A 151 -24.26 0.82 11.50
N GLU A 152 -24.15 2.11 11.19
CA GLU A 152 -23.26 2.61 10.14
C GLU A 152 -21.78 2.34 10.45
N ILE A 153 -21.34 2.57 11.69
CA ILE A 153 -19.97 2.30 12.14
C ILE A 153 -19.65 0.81 11.98
N ASN A 154 -20.57 -0.07 12.37
CA ASN A 154 -20.42 -1.51 12.20
C ASN A 154 -20.35 -1.93 10.72
N GLU A 155 -21.17 -1.31 9.85
CA GLU A 155 -21.10 -1.56 8.41
C GLU A 155 -19.77 -1.10 7.82
N ARG A 156 -19.30 0.11 8.18
CA ARG A 156 -17.99 0.64 7.76
C ARG A 156 -16.86 -0.25 8.26
N ALA A 157 -16.93 -0.74 9.50
CA ALA A 157 -15.95 -1.66 10.06
C ALA A 157 -15.92 -2.99 9.29
N ARG A 158 -17.09 -3.50 8.88
CA ARG A 158 -17.19 -4.70 8.04
C ARG A 158 -16.54 -4.47 6.67
N LYS A 159 -16.85 -3.36 5.99
CA LYS A 159 -16.23 -3.00 4.70
C LYS A 159 -14.71 -2.88 4.82
N MET A 160 -14.21 -2.21 5.87
CA MET A 160 -12.77 -2.08 6.12
C MET A 160 -12.10 -3.45 6.34
N HIS A 161 -12.79 -4.39 6.99
CA HIS A 161 -12.29 -5.75 7.16
C HIS A 161 -12.27 -6.54 5.85
N GLU A 162 -13.33 -6.43 5.04
CA GLU A 162 -13.43 -7.03 3.70
C GLU A 162 -12.32 -6.50 2.77
N GLU A 163 -12.08 -5.18 2.75
CA GLU A 163 -10.98 -4.57 1.99
C GLU A 163 -9.62 -5.08 2.45
N LYS A 164 -9.40 -5.20 3.77
CA LYS A 164 -8.15 -5.74 4.32
C LYS A 164 -7.95 -7.19 3.87
N LEU A 165 -8.99 -8.02 3.93
CA LEU A 165 -8.93 -9.41 3.48
C LEU A 165 -8.63 -9.50 1.98
N ALA A 166 -9.30 -8.70 1.15
CA ALA A 166 -9.06 -8.66 -0.29
C ALA A 166 -7.62 -8.25 -0.63
N LYS A 167 -7.04 -7.30 0.11
CA LYS A 167 -5.64 -6.91 -0.06
C LYS A 167 -4.68 -8.05 0.29
N ILE A 168 -4.92 -8.74 1.42
CA ILE A 168 -4.13 -9.90 1.84
C ILE A 168 -4.24 -11.04 0.82
N GLU A 169 -5.44 -11.29 0.29
CA GLU A 169 -5.66 -12.30 -0.75
C GLU A 169 -4.89 -11.97 -2.03
N GLN A 170 -4.88 -10.71 -2.46
CA GLN A 170 -4.06 -10.26 -3.60
C GLN A 170 -2.56 -10.43 -3.34
N GLU A 171 -2.08 -10.08 -2.14
CA GLU A 171 -0.67 -10.23 -1.75
C GLU A 171 -0.25 -11.70 -1.67
N ALA A 172 -1.10 -12.56 -1.09
CA ALA A 172 -0.88 -14.00 -1.01
C ALA A 172 -0.93 -14.69 -2.38
N GLY A 173 -1.82 -14.23 -3.26
CA GLY A 173 -1.92 -14.70 -4.65
C GLY A 173 -0.74 -14.26 -5.52
N CYS A 174 -0.07 -13.15 -5.18
CA CYS A 174 1.11 -12.70 -5.91
C CYS A 174 2.40 -13.39 -5.43
N VAL A 175 2.61 -14.64 -5.85
CA VAL A 175 3.83 -15.42 -5.55
C VAL A 175 5.10 -14.77 -6.13
N PHE A 176 4.98 -13.85 -7.09
CA PHE A 176 6.10 -13.29 -7.87
C PHE A 176 6.44 -11.81 -7.61
N CYS A 177 5.68 -11.10 -6.77
CA CYS A 177 5.77 -9.63 -6.68
C CYS A 177 7.09 -9.08 -6.08
N PHE A 178 7.90 -9.89 -5.39
CA PHE A 178 9.15 -9.42 -4.73
C PHE A 178 10.45 -10.03 -5.28
N LEU A 179 10.40 -10.80 -6.38
CA LEU A 179 11.60 -11.36 -7.03
C LEU A 179 12.46 -10.33 -7.80
N ARG A 180 12.14 -9.04 -7.73
CA ARG A 180 13.03 -7.97 -8.20
C ARG A 180 13.95 -7.51 -7.06
N ALA A 181 14.96 -8.33 -6.82
CA ALA A 181 16.18 -7.93 -6.10
C ALA A 181 17.05 -7.01 -6.98
#